data_AF-M7XA74-F1
#
_entry.id   AF-M7XA74-F1
#
_cell.length_a   1.000
_cell.length_b   1.000
_cell.length_c   1.000
_cell.angle_alpha   90.00
_cell.angle_beta   90.00
_cell.angle_gamma   90.00
#
_symmetry.space_group_name_H-M   'P 1'
#
loop_
_entity.id
_entity.type
_entity.pdbx_description
1 polymer ?
#
loop_
_entity_poly.entity_id
_entity_poly.type
_entity_poly.pdbx_seq_one_letter_code
_entity_poly.pdbx_strand_id
1 'polypeptide(L)'
;MASRHKLFLFFAILLLATRIYGLWMEDGIRFIRVIGWWDFGFLALGWILSNYQQKAELPPILGKELLGKNWLKPFLAGMFFAALDVLVIEGILRNEAHTSLPPYTQPFPYSIFLYSSATVYMELVYKLIPFTLGLMLLGLMGLRKKMWVYGLMLLLACWEPLEQMPSSPAWFVAYSLGSGFLFNFMQLYFYHRFGWIYSFFARLGLYLVWHVALGVWIEYSALG
;
A
#
# COMPACT_ATOMS: atom_id res chain seq x y z
N MET A 1 -16.67 -8.24 -15.75
CA MET A 1 -16.22 -9.39 -14.92
C MET A 1 -14.85 -9.91 -15.35
N ALA A 2 -14.63 -10.25 -16.63
CA ALA A 2 -13.36 -10.85 -17.10
C ALA A 2 -12.07 -10.07 -16.74
N SER A 3 -12.09 -8.74 -16.82
CA SER A 3 -10.93 -7.89 -16.50
C SER A 3 -10.45 -7.98 -15.05
N ARG A 4 -11.39 -8.19 -14.11
CA ARG A 4 -11.08 -8.32 -12.69
C ARG A 4 -10.41 -9.66 -12.38
N HIS A 5 -10.89 -10.77 -12.95
CA HIS A 5 -10.25 -12.07 -12.76
C HIS A 5 -8.80 -12.06 -13.26
N LYS A 6 -8.56 -11.41 -14.41
CA LYS A 6 -7.21 -11.19 -14.93
C LYS A 6 -6.33 -10.38 -13.96
N LEU A 7 -6.88 -9.33 -13.33
CA LEU A 7 -6.15 -8.55 -12.32
C LEU A 7 -5.72 -9.41 -11.12
N PHE A 8 -6.64 -10.16 -10.52
CA PHE A 8 -6.31 -11.01 -9.37
C PHE A 8 -5.39 -12.17 -9.74
N LEU A 9 -5.51 -12.73 -10.95
CA LEU A 9 -4.56 -13.71 -11.46
C LEU A 9 -3.16 -13.10 -11.62
N PHE A 10 -3.07 -11.88 -12.17
CA PHE A 10 -1.81 -11.15 -12.26
C PHE A 10 -1.18 -10.95 -10.88
N PHE A 11 -1.95 -10.52 -9.89
CA PHE A 11 -1.45 -10.40 -8.52
C PHE A 11 -1.01 -11.75 -7.94
N ALA A 12 -1.75 -12.84 -8.19
CA ALA A 12 -1.34 -14.16 -7.71
C ALA A 12 0.00 -14.60 -8.30
N ILE A 13 0.21 -14.36 -9.60
CA ILE A 13 1.49 -14.61 -10.28
C ILE A 13 2.59 -13.72 -9.70
N LEU A 14 2.30 -12.43 -9.47
CA LEU A 14 3.25 -11.50 -8.87
C LEU A 14 3.69 -11.94 -7.46
N LEU A 15 2.74 -12.32 -6.60
CA LEU A 15 3.03 -12.83 -5.25
C LEU A 15 3.87 -14.12 -5.32
N LEU A 16 3.53 -15.04 -6.23
CA LEU A 16 4.25 -16.30 -6.39
C LEU A 16 5.69 -16.06 -6.89
N ALA A 17 5.86 -15.24 -7.93
CA ALA A 17 7.17 -14.88 -8.45
C ALA A 17 8.03 -14.19 -7.36
N THR A 18 7.45 -13.28 -6.60
CA THR A 18 8.12 -12.58 -5.50
C THR A 18 8.54 -13.53 -4.39
N ARG A 19 7.68 -14.49 -4.03
CA ARG A 19 8.01 -15.52 -3.03
C ARG A 19 9.15 -16.41 -3.50
N ILE A 20 9.10 -16.91 -4.74
CA ILE A 20 10.16 -17.73 -5.33
C ILE A 20 11.48 -16.96 -5.36
N TYR A 21 11.46 -15.71 -5.80
CA TYR A 21 12.66 -14.86 -5.84
C TYR A 21 13.21 -14.60 -4.42
N GLY A 22 12.34 -14.33 -3.44
CA GLY A 22 12.76 -14.13 -2.05
C GLY A 22 13.42 -15.38 -1.45
N LEU A 23 12.83 -16.56 -1.64
CA LEU A 23 13.39 -17.83 -1.16
C LEU A 23 14.71 -18.18 -1.85
N TRP A 24 14.87 -17.82 -3.12
CA TRP A 24 16.13 -18.01 -3.84
C TRP A 24 17.25 -17.10 -3.31
N MET A 25 16.90 -15.90 -2.84
CA MET A 25 17.86 -14.95 -2.26
C MET A 25 18.19 -15.20 -0.78
N GLU A 26 17.42 -16.04 -0.10
CA GLU A 26 17.63 -16.33 1.31
C GLU A 26 18.94 -17.12 1.49
N ASP A 27 19.99 -16.39 1.90
CA ASP A 27 21.36 -16.91 2.04
C ASP A 27 21.80 -17.09 3.51
N GLY A 28 20.93 -16.76 4.45
CA GLY A 28 21.19 -16.82 5.90
C GLY A 28 22.11 -15.71 6.43
N ILE A 29 22.62 -14.83 5.57
CA ILE A 29 23.53 -13.73 5.93
C ILE A 29 22.78 -12.40 5.90
N ARG A 30 21.94 -12.18 4.87
CA ARG A 30 21.17 -10.95 4.70
C ARG A 30 19.72 -11.16 5.12
N PHE A 31 19.14 -10.16 5.76
CA PHE A 31 17.72 -10.16 6.04
C PHE A 31 16.90 -9.94 4.75
N ILE A 32 16.30 -11.02 4.26
CA ILE A 32 15.39 -11.00 3.09
C ILE A 32 13.97 -11.21 3.58
N ARG A 33 13.08 -10.24 3.31
CA ARG A 33 11.65 -10.42 3.57
C ARG A 33 11.05 -11.31 2.50
N VAL A 34 10.29 -12.33 2.89
CA VAL A 34 9.61 -13.24 1.96
C VAL A 34 8.09 -13.12 2.10
N ILE A 35 7.39 -13.03 0.97
CA ILE A 35 5.91 -13.05 0.93
C ILE A 35 5.40 -14.37 1.51
N GLY A 36 4.52 -14.30 2.50
CA GLY A 36 3.97 -15.45 3.21
C GLY A 36 2.77 -16.08 2.49
N TRP A 37 2.29 -17.20 3.05
CA TRP A 37 1.07 -17.85 2.53
C TRP A 37 -0.21 -17.08 2.88
N TRP A 38 -0.19 -16.30 3.97
CA TRP A 38 -1.30 -15.44 4.36
C TRP A 38 -1.60 -14.37 3.31
N ASP A 39 -0.60 -13.87 2.58
CA ASP A 39 -0.78 -12.91 1.49
C ASP A 39 -1.70 -13.46 0.38
N PHE A 40 -1.57 -14.75 0.05
CA PHE A 40 -2.46 -15.43 -0.90
C PHE A 40 -3.87 -15.59 -0.34
N GLY A 41 -3.99 -15.85 0.96
CA GLY A 41 -5.28 -15.89 1.66
C GLY A 41 -6.01 -14.55 1.59
N PHE A 42 -5.32 -13.44 1.87
CA PHE A 42 -5.88 -12.10 1.71
C PHE A 42 -6.20 -11.78 0.25
N LEU A 43 -5.37 -12.23 -0.70
CA LEU A 43 -5.67 -12.09 -2.13
C LEU A 43 -6.96 -12.82 -2.52
N ALA A 44 -7.16 -14.04 -2.04
CA ALA A 44 -8.37 -14.81 -2.27
C ALA A 44 -9.59 -14.14 -1.64
N LEU A 45 -9.48 -13.66 -0.40
CA LEU A 45 -10.55 -12.93 0.28
C LEU A 45 -10.89 -11.62 -0.44
N GLY A 46 -9.87 -10.88 -0.88
CA GLY A 46 -10.02 -9.68 -1.68
C GLY A 46 -10.70 -9.96 -3.03
N TRP A 47 -10.36 -11.08 -3.66
CA TRP A 47 -11.02 -11.53 -4.87
C TRP A 47 -12.50 -11.83 -4.63
N ILE A 48 -12.86 -12.47 -3.50
CA ILE A 48 -14.26 -12.71 -3.15
C ILE A 48 -14.98 -11.38 -2.94
N LEU A 49 -14.46 -10.50 -2.08
CA LEU A 49 -15.07 -9.21 -1.74
C LEU A 49 -15.09 -8.21 -2.90
N SER A 50 -14.26 -8.41 -3.92
CA SER A 50 -14.34 -7.67 -5.17
C SER A 50 -15.69 -7.81 -5.89
N ASN A 51 -16.44 -8.88 -5.62
CA ASN A 51 -17.79 -9.08 -6.16
C ASN A 51 -18.84 -8.23 -5.46
N TYR A 52 -18.52 -7.69 -4.28
CA TYR A 52 -19.46 -7.00 -3.42
C TYR A 52 -19.30 -5.48 -3.45
N GLN A 53 -18.37 -4.94 -4.25
CA GLN A 53 -18.12 -3.50 -4.38
C GLN A 53 -19.40 -2.71 -4.69
N GLN A 54 -20.20 -3.16 -5.66
CA GLN A 54 -21.43 -2.48 -6.04
C GLN A 54 -22.49 -2.53 -4.93
N LYS A 55 -22.58 -3.65 -4.18
CA LYS A 55 -23.46 -3.78 -3.01
C LYS A 55 -23.04 -2.85 -1.86
N ALA A 56 -21.74 -2.57 -1.77
CA ALA A 56 -21.16 -1.59 -0.86
C ALA A 56 -21.26 -0.14 -1.38
N GLU A 57 -21.92 0.09 -2.52
CA GLU A 57 -21.98 1.40 -3.22
C GLU A 57 -20.60 1.99 -3.56
N LEU A 58 -19.59 1.14 -3.66
CA LEU A 58 -18.28 1.52 -4.16
C LEU A 58 -18.22 1.43 -5.69
N PRO A 59 -17.36 2.24 -6.34
CA PRO A 59 -17.06 2.03 -7.75
C PRO A 59 -16.54 0.61 -8.00
N PRO A 60 -16.66 0.07 -9.22
CA PRO A 60 -15.96 -1.15 -9.59
C PRO A 60 -14.47 -1.04 -9.23
N ILE A 61 -13.80 -2.15 -8.90
CA ILE A 61 -12.37 -2.16 -8.50
C ILE A 61 -11.49 -1.42 -9.50
N LEU A 62 -11.76 -1.67 -10.77
CA LEU A 62 -11.09 -1.12 -11.93
C LEU A 62 -11.52 0.34 -12.23
N GLY A 63 -12.45 0.88 -11.47
CA GLY A 63 -13.13 2.13 -11.79
C GLY A 63 -14.01 2.02 -13.02
N LYS A 64 -14.70 3.11 -13.34
CA LYS A 64 -15.49 3.24 -14.57
C LYS A 64 -14.63 3.66 -15.77
N GLU A 65 -13.42 4.17 -15.52
CA GLU A 65 -12.57 4.87 -16.51
C GLU A 65 -11.18 4.25 -16.73
N LEU A 66 -10.97 2.95 -16.52
CA LEU A 66 -9.62 2.36 -16.59
C LEU A 66 -8.94 2.43 -17.97
N LEU A 67 -9.62 2.95 -19.00
CA LEU A 67 -9.02 3.23 -20.31
C LEU A 67 -8.53 4.68 -20.48
N GLY A 68 -8.59 5.52 -19.43
CA GLY A 68 -8.09 6.91 -19.45
C GLY A 68 -6.74 7.13 -18.76
N LYS A 69 -6.04 8.23 -19.09
CA LYS A 69 -4.78 8.72 -18.48
C LYS A 69 -4.88 9.06 -16.97
N ASN A 70 -5.99 8.75 -16.31
CA ASN A 70 -6.28 9.19 -14.94
C ASN A 70 -5.60 8.35 -13.85
N TRP A 71 -5.08 7.14 -14.14
CA TRP A 71 -4.33 6.33 -13.18
C TRP A 71 -2.95 6.92 -12.83
N LEU A 72 -2.39 7.75 -13.71
CA LEU A 72 -1.10 8.39 -13.48
C LEU A 72 -1.19 9.42 -12.34
N LYS A 73 -2.35 10.06 -12.16
CA LYS A 73 -2.56 11.07 -11.11
C LYS A 73 -2.36 10.52 -9.69
N PRO A 74 -3.05 9.44 -9.25
CA PRO A 74 -2.82 8.89 -7.92
C PRO A 74 -1.39 8.36 -7.79
N PHE A 75 -0.82 7.75 -8.83
CA PHE A 75 0.58 7.29 -8.82
C PHE A 75 1.56 8.43 -8.54
N LEU A 76 1.47 9.53 -9.30
CA LEU A 76 2.30 10.72 -9.09
C LEU A 76 2.03 11.38 -7.73
N ALA A 77 0.78 11.37 -7.24
CA ALA A 77 0.47 11.87 -5.91
C ALA A 77 1.19 11.04 -4.82
N GLY A 78 1.24 9.72 -4.98
CA GLY A 78 1.99 8.84 -4.09
C GLY A 78 3.50 9.08 -4.13
N MET A 79 4.07 9.22 -5.33
CA MET A 79 5.48 9.56 -5.49
C MET A 79 5.82 10.91 -4.85
N PHE A 80 4.97 11.92 -5.06
CA PHE A 80 5.15 13.25 -4.49
C PHE A 80 5.11 13.21 -2.95
N PHE A 81 4.13 12.50 -2.38
CA PHE A 81 4.03 12.32 -0.94
C PHE A 81 5.29 11.67 -0.36
N ALA A 82 5.75 10.59 -1.00
CA ALA A 82 6.96 9.89 -0.61
C ALA A 82 8.22 10.76 -0.72
N ALA A 83 8.34 11.53 -1.79
CA ALA A 83 9.48 12.42 -1.97
C ALA A 83 9.54 13.49 -0.85
N LEU A 84 8.39 14.05 -0.46
CA LEU A 84 8.33 14.97 0.68
C LEU A 84 8.73 14.27 1.99
N ASP A 85 8.22 13.07 2.24
CA ASP A 85 8.59 12.29 3.43
C ASP A 85 10.09 11.99 3.48
N VAL A 86 10.68 11.52 2.38
CA VAL A 86 12.12 11.24 2.30
C VAL A 86 12.93 12.51 2.51
N LEU A 87 12.53 13.65 1.93
CA LEU A 87 13.21 14.93 2.16
C LEU A 87 13.17 15.36 3.63
N VAL A 88 12.04 15.16 4.30
CA VAL A 88 11.92 15.47 5.73
C VAL A 88 12.80 14.53 6.57
N ILE A 89 12.73 13.22 6.33
CA ILE A 89 13.41 12.24 7.17
C ILE A 89 14.92 12.17 6.91
N GLU A 90 15.33 12.01 5.66
CA GLU A 90 16.75 11.89 5.32
C GLU A 90 17.43 13.27 5.23
N GLY A 91 16.71 14.29 4.75
CA GLY A 91 17.29 15.62 4.51
C GLY A 91 17.29 16.52 5.75
N ILE A 92 16.15 16.64 6.43
CA ILE A 92 15.98 17.59 7.54
C ILE A 92 16.33 16.95 8.87
N LEU A 93 15.83 15.74 9.12
CA LEU A 93 15.95 15.07 10.42
C LEU A 93 17.29 14.35 10.61
N ARG A 94 18.13 14.28 9.56
CA ARG A 94 19.51 13.76 9.54
C ARG A 94 19.69 12.53 10.41
N ASN A 95 19.15 11.41 9.91
CA ASN A 95 19.47 10.10 10.46
C ASN A 95 20.99 9.86 10.43
N GLU A 96 21.47 9.00 11.33
CA GLU A 96 22.85 8.51 11.30
C GLU A 96 23.15 7.89 9.92
N ALA A 97 24.41 7.94 9.50
CA ALA A 97 24.83 7.35 8.24
C ALA A 97 24.45 5.87 8.19
N HIS A 98 23.83 5.45 7.09
CA HIS A 98 23.43 4.06 6.89
C HIS A 98 24.68 3.15 6.92
N THR A 99 24.65 2.12 7.76
CA THR A 99 25.72 1.10 7.86
C THR A 99 25.32 -0.23 7.22
N SER A 100 24.04 -0.38 6.90
CA SER A 100 23.44 -1.52 6.22
C SER A 100 22.12 -1.09 5.59
N LEU A 101 21.54 -1.92 4.72
CA LEU A 101 20.20 -1.67 4.20
C LEU A 101 19.18 -1.69 5.34
N PRO A 102 18.45 -0.60 5.60
CA PRO A 102 17.43 -0.57 6.63
C PRO A 102 16.36 -1.63 6.35
N PRO A 103 15.71 -2.20 7.39
CA PRO A 103 14.72 -3.26 7.22
C PRO A 103 13.59 -2.87 6.27
N TYR A 104 13.23 -1.58 6.20
CA TYR A 104 12.18 -1.04 5.33
C TYR A 104 12.61 -0.91 3.86
N THR A 105 13.85 -1.25 3.51
CA THR A 105 14.35 -1.41 2.14
C THR A 105 14.76 -2.87 1.92
N GLN A 106 14.99 -3.25 0.66
CA GLN A 106 15.51 -4.57 0.30
C GLN A 106 16.45 -4.44 -0.91
N PRO A 107 17.34 -5.42 -1.14
CA PRO A 107 18.30 -5.35 -2.24
C PRO A 107 17.64 -5.20 -3.60
N PHE A 108 18.24 -4.42 -4.48
CA PHE A 108 17.83 -4.34 -5.87
C PHE A 108 18.33 -5.55 -6.67
N PRO A 109 17.56 -6.12 -7.63
CA PRO A 109 16.22 -5.71 -8.08
C PRO A 109 15.05 -6.38 -7.33
N TYR A 110 15.32 -7.17 -6.29
CA TYR A 110 14.29 -7.87 -5.53
C TYR A 110 13.24 -6.93 -4.93
N SER A 111 13.66 -5.75 -4.49
CA SER A 111 12.77 -4.69 -3.98
C SER A 111 11.61 -4.37 -4.92
N ILE A 112 11.79 -4.36 -6.25
CA ILE A 112 10.69 -4.10 -7.20
C ILE A 112 9.55 -5.13 -7.02
N PHE A 113 9.91 -6.41 -6.95
CA PHE A 113 8.96 -7.51 -6.80
C PHE A 113 8.31 -7.48 -5.42
N LEU A 114 9.13 -7.31 -4.38
CA LEU A 114 8.64 -7.29 -3.01
C LEU A 114 7.66 -6.16 -2.78
N TYR A 115 8.02 -4.92 -3.13
CA TYR A 115 7.17 -3.77 -2.83
C TYR A 115 5.95 -3.69 -3.75
N SER A 116 6.02 -4.23 -4.97
CA SER A 116 4.81 -4.41 -5.79
C SER A 116 3.84 -5.42 -5.15
N SER A 117 4.36 -6.54 -4.62
CA SER A 117 3.54 -7.53 -3.90
C SER A 117 3.03 -7.00 -2.55
N ALA A 118 3.87 -6.28 -1.80
CA ALA A 118 3.48 -5.67 -0.54
C ALA A 118 2.40 -4.59 -0.75
N THR A 119 2.42 -3.88 -1.87
CA THR A 119 1.32 -2.97 -2.25
C THR A 119 0.00 -3.73 -2.34
N VAL A 120 -0.02 -4.92 -2.95
CA VAL A 120 -1.23 -5.76 -3.01
C VAL A 120 -1.70 -6.10 -1.60
N TYR A 121 -0.82 -6.61 -0.74
CA TYR A 121 -1.16 -6.96 0.64
C TYR A 121 -1.78 -5.78 1.40
N MET A 122 -1.08 -4.64 1.42
CA MET A 122 -1.51 -3.46 2.18
C MET A 122 -2.84 -2.90 1.69
N GLU A 123 -3.06 -2.89 0.37
CA GLU A 123 -4.31 -2.42 -0.21
C GLU A 123 -5.48 -3.36 0.02
N LEU A 124 -5.22 -4.66 0.19
CA LEU A 124 -6.23 -5.63 0.53
C LEU A 124 -6.62 -5.54 2.00
N VAL A 125 -5.62 -5.63 2.89
CA VAL A 125 -5.80 -5.74 4.34
C VAL A 125 -6.38 -4.46 4.94
N TYR A 126 -5.85 -3.29 4.56
CA TYR A 126 -6.23 -2.04 5.19
C TYR A 126 -7.31 -1.26 4.43
N LYS A 127 -7.63 -1.63 3.18
CA LYS A 127 -8.58 -0.89 2.35
C LYS A 127 -9.66 -1.77 1.77
N LEU A 128 -9.36 -2.61 0.77
CA LEU A 128 -10.39 -3.34 0.02
C LEU A 128 -11.30 -4.15 0.93
N ILE A 129 -10.73 -4.99 1.78
CA ILE A 129 -11.48 -5.88 2.66
C ILE A 129 -12.27 -5.06 3.68
N PRO A 130 -11.64 -4.24 4.55
CA PRO A 130 -12.37 -3.58 5.63
C PRO A 130 -13.31 -2.49 5.14
N PHE A 131 -12.99 -1.77 4.06
CA PHE A 131 -13.87 -0.70 3.57
C PHE A 131 -15.13 -1.28 2.92
N THR A 132 -14.99 -2.35 2.15
CA THR A 132 -16.14 -3.04 1.55
C THR A 132 -17.05 -3.61 2.63
N LEU A 133 -16.49 -4.33 3.60
CA LEU A 133 -17.26 -4.92 4.70
C LEU A 133 -17.91 -3.83 5.57
N GLY A 134 -17.18 -2.79 5.94
CA GLY A 134 -17.71 -1.69 6.73
C GLY A 134 -18.88 -0.98 6.05
N LEU A 135 -18.80 -0.72 4.74
CA LEU A 135 -19.91 -0.11 3.99
C LEU A 135 -21.10 -1.06 3.80
N MET A 136 -20.86 -2.37 3.69
CA MET A 136 -21.94 -3.35 3.71
C MET A 136 -22.66 -3.35 5.06
N LEU A 137 -21.92 -3.36 6.17
CA LEU A 137 -22.47 -3.28 7.53
C LEU A 137 -23.27 -1.99 7.75
N LEU A 138 -22.73 -0.83 7.38
CA LEU A 138 -23.45 0.44 7.45
C LEU A 138 -24.74 0.43 6.62
N GLY A 139 -24.74 -0.28 5.47
CA GLY A 139 -25.93 -0.50 4.66
C GLY A 139 -26.99 -1.31 5.39
N LEU A 140 -26.60 -2.43 6.01
CA LEU A 140 -27.49 -3.27 6.81
C LEU A 140 -28.09 -2.52 8.00
N MET A 141 -27.36 -1.57 8.58
CA MET A 141 -27.82 -0.74 9.69
C MET A 141 -28.66 0.48 9.27
N GLY A 142 -28.85 0.72 7.96
CA GLY A 142 -29.50 1.94 7.47
C GLY A 142 -28.70 3.22 7.75
N LEU A 143 -27.41 3.10 8.07
CA LEU A 143 -26.49 4.18 8.42
C LEU A 143 -25.58 4.58 7.25
N ARG A 144 -25.89 4.22 6.00
CA ARG A 144 -25.09 4.59 4.82
C ARG A 144 -25.26 6.06 4.39
N LYS A 145 -25.22 6.97 5.36
CA LYS A 145 -25.22 8.42 5.12
C LYS A 145 -23.78 8.89 4.90
N LYS A 146 -23.61 9.98 4.12
CA LYS A 146 -22.31 10.58 3.80
C LYS A 146 -21.38 10.68 5.03
N MET A 147 -21.90 11.20 6.14
CA MET A 147 -21.17 11.32 7.41
C MET A 147 -20.53 10.00 7.88
N TRP A 148 -21.26 8.89 7.86
CA TRP A 148 -20.76 7.59 8.33
C TRP A 148 -19.76 6.96 7.35
N VAL A 149 -19.90 7.21 6.05
CA VAL A 149 -18.92 6.79 5.04
C VAL A 149 -17.58 7.49 5.27
N TYR A 150 -17.58 8.81 5.45
CA TYR A 150 -16.36 9.55 5.78
C TYR A 150 -15.82 9.20 7.16
N GLY A 151 -16.69 8.93 8.14
CA GLY A 151 -16.29 8.42 9.45
C GLY A 151 -15.54 7.08 9.34
N LEU A 152 -16.05 6.14 8.55
CA LEU A 152 -15.36 4.87 8.27
C LEU A 152 -14.00 5.10 7.58
N MET A 153 -13.94 6.00 6.60
CA MET A 153 -12.67 6.34 5.95
C MET A 153 -11.65 6.93 6.94
N LEU A 154 -12.07 7.80 7.86
CA LEU A 154 -11.20 8.34 8.91
C LEU A 154 -10.67 7.22 9.82
N LEU A 155 -11.55 6.31 10.25
CA LEU A 155 -11.15 5.18 11.10
C LEU A 155 -10.16 4.26 10.40
N LEU A 156 -10.41 3.89 9.14
CA LEU A 156 -9.51 3.04 8.37
C LEU A 156 -8.19 3.74 8.04
N ALA A 157 -8.20 5.05 7.85
CA ALA A 157 -6.98 5.82 7.63
C ALA A 157 -6.05 5.84 8.86
N CYS A 158 -6.61 5.71 10.06
CA CYS A 158 -5.84 5.62 11.30
C CYS A 158 -5.27 4.21 11.55
N TRP A 159 -5.87 3.16 11.01
CA TRP A 159 -5.49 1.78 11.38
C TRP A 159 -4.03 1.48 11.06
N GLU A 160 -3.61 1.56 9.78
CA GLU A 160 -2.25 1.21 9.39
C GLU A 160 -1.17 1.99 10.19
N PRO A 161 -1.23 3.33 10.31
CA PRO A 161 -0.23 4.08 11.09
C PRO A 161 -0.18 3.66 12.56
N LEU A 162 -1.32 3.34 13.18
CA LEU A 162 -1.37 2.90 14.57
C LEU A 162 -0.77 1.51 14.77
N GLU A 163 -1.00 0.60 13.82
CA GLU A 163 -0.40 -0.74 13.85
C GLU A 163 1.11 -0.71 13.58
N GLN A 164 1.57 0.21 12.73
CA GLN A 164 2.96 0.38 12.34
C GLN A 164 3.69 1.47 13.14
N MET A 165 3.21 1.76 14.35
CA MET A 165 3.76 2.82 15.19
C MET A 165 5.26 2.60 15.45
N PRO A 166 6.12 3.58 15.14
CA PRO A 166 7.56 3.41 15.28
C PRO A 166 8.01 3.54 16.75
N SER A 167 9.01 2.76 17.14
CA SER A 167 9.69 2.87 18.45
C SER A 167 10.76 3.99 18.42
N SER A 168 10.32 5.23 18.21
CA SER A 168 11.19 6.40 17.97
C SER A 168 10.82 7.57 18.89
N PRO A 169 11.60 8.66 18.93
CA PRO A 169 11.25 9.84 19.72
C PRO A 169 9.84 10.35 19.39
N ALA A 170 9.15 10.92 20.39
CA ALA A 170 7.74 11.31 20.28
C ALA A 170 7.42 12.23 19.09
N TRP A 171 8.35 13.12 18.71
CA TRP A 171 8.17 13.99 17.55
C TRP A 171 8.13 13.20 16.24
N PHE A 172 8.93 12.14 16.10
CA PHE A 172 8.97 11.28 14.91
C PHE A 172 7.73 10.40 14.86
N VAL A 173 7.29 9.90 16.01
CA VAL A 173 6.01 9.18 16.14
C VAL A 173 4.86 10.06 15.68
N ALA A 174 4.77 11.30 16.18
CA ALA A 174 3.73 12.25 15.79
C ALA A 174 3.77 12.56 14.28
N TYR A 175 4.97 12.76 13.72
CA TYR A 175 5.16 12.95 12.29
C TYR A 175 4.67 11.74 11.48
N SER A 176 5.16 10.53 11.79
CA SER A 176 4.84 9.29 11.09
C SER A 176 3.35 8.96 11.15
N LEU A 177 2.71 9.17 12.31
CA LEU A 177 1.27 9.00 12.44
C LEU A 177 0.50 10.03 11.59
N GLY A 178 0.94 11.29 11.59
CA GLY A 178 0.33 12.36 10.81
C GLY A 178 0.45 12.14 9.30
N SER A 179 1.67 11.88 8.81
CA SER A 179 1.92 11.63 7.38
C SER A 179 1.23 10.34 6.93
N GLY A 180 1.35 9.26 7.72
CA GLY A 180 0.69 7.99 7.47
C GLY A 180 -0.83 8.13 7.40
N PHE A 181 -1.45 8.86 8.32
CA PHE A 181 -2.89 9.14 8.29
C PHE A 181 -3.30 9.90 7.03
N LEU A 182 -2.60 10.99 6.70
CA LEU A 182 -2.93 11.83 5.54
C LEU A 182 -2.84 11.04 4.23
N PHE A 183 -1.78 10.24 4.08
CA PHE A 183 -1.61 9.39 2.91
C PHE A 183 -2.73 8.34 2.82
N ASN A 184 -3.00 7.62 3.91
CA ASN A 184 -4.05 6.60 3.93
C ASN A 184 -5.45 7.18 3.68
N PHE A 185 -5.74 8.37 4.19
CA PHE A 185 -6.99 9.06 3.91
C PHE A 185 -7.11 9.46 2.43
N MET A 186 -6.04 9.97 1.83
CA MET A 186 -5.99 10.27 0.39
C MET A 186 -6.25 9.01 -0.45
N GLN A 187 -5.65 7.89 -0.08
CA GLN A 187 -5.87 6.61 -0.75
C GLN A 187 -7.33 6.14 -0.66
N LEU A 188 -7.93 6.17 0.53
CA LEU A 188 -9.34 5.84 0.73
C LEU A 188 -10.26 6.80 -0.04
N TYR A 189 -9.89 8.08 -0.15
CA TYR A 189 -10.62 9.04 -0.96
C TYR A 189 -10.57 8.67 -2.45
N PHE A 190 -9.39 8.31 -2.98
CA PHE A 190 -9.27 7.82 -4.36
C PHE A 190 -10.06 6.54 -4.59
N TYR A 191 -10.02 5.59 -3.65
CA TYR A 191 -10.82 4.38 -3.72
C TYR A 191 -12.31 4.71 -3.77
N HIS A 192 -12.82 5.46 -2.79
CA HIS A 192 -14.23 5.80 -2.69
C HIS A 192 -14.74 6.51 -3.95
N ARG A 193 -13.92 7.38 -4.55
CA ARG A 193 -14.33 8.19 -5.69
C ARG A 193 -14.15 7.50 -7.04
N PHE A 194 -13.05 6.78 -7.24
CA PHE A 194 -12.62 6.31 -8.57
C PHE A 194 -12.50 4.79 -8.67
N GLY A 195 -12.45 4.08 -7.56
CA GLY A 195 -12.28 2.63 -7.50
C GLY A 195 -10.93 2.23 -6.91
N TRP A 196 -10.86 0.99 -6.40
CA TRP A 196 -9.73 0.49 -5.60
C TRP A 196 -8.38 0.60 -6.31
N ILE A 197 -8.35 0.38 -7.63
CA ILE A 197 -7.09 0.42 -8.40
C ILE A 197 -6.39 1.79 -8.33
N TYR A 198 -7.14 2.88 -8.12
CA TYR A 198 -6.56 4.22 -7.98
C TYR A 198 -5.83 4.35 -6.65
N SER A 199 -6.39 3.79 -5.56
CA SER A 199 -5.72 3.68 -4.27
C SER A 199 -4.44 2.84 -4.39
N PHE A 200 -4.53 1.71 -5.11
CA PHE A 200 -3.38 0.84 -5.38
C PHE A 200 -2.24 1.57 -6.08
N PHE A 201 -2.53 2.33 -7.13
CA PHE A 201 -1.52 3.11 -7.83
C PHE A 201 -0.90 4.21 -6.96
N ALA A 202 -1.66 4.84 -6.06
CA ALA A 202 -1.08 5.79 -5.11
C ALA A 202 -0.04 5.11 -4.19
N ARG A 203 -0.34 3.94 -3.63
CA ARG A 203 0.64 3.21 -2.82
C ARG A 203 1.82 2.72 -3.63
N LEU A 204 1.60 2.24 -4.85
CA LEU A 204 2.69 1.80 -5.72
C LEU A 204 3.66 2.96 -6.00
N GLY A 205 3.14 4.16 -6.23
CA GLY A 205 3.95 5.38 -6.40
C GLY A 205 4.74 5.73 -5.14
N LEU A 206 4.11 5.63 -3.97
CA LEU A 206 4.80 5.83 -2.69
C LEU A 206 5.94 4.82 -2.52
N TYR A 207 5.67 3.54 -2.75
CA TYR A 207 6.62 2.44 -2.55
C TYR A 207 7.79 2.51 -3.54
N LEU A 208 7.54 2.96 -4.77
CA LEU A 208 8.60 3.19 -5.75
C LEU A 208 9.65 4.17 -5.23
N VAL A 209 9.23 5.27 -4.59
CA VAL A 209 10.17 6.27 -4.08
C VAL A 209 10.77 5.81 -2.75
N TRP A 210 9.92 5.49 -1.78
CA TRP A 210 10.33 5.21 -0.40
C TRP A 210 11.14 3.93 -0.24
N HIS A 211 10.80 2.88 -0.99
CA HIS A 211 11.36 1.56 -0.74
C HIS A 211 12.30 1.09 -1.86
N VAL A 212 12.03 1.47 -3.11
CA VAL A 212 12.86 1.06 -4.25
C VAL A 212 13.93 2.11 -4.54
N ALA A 213 13.56 3.34 -4.87
CA ALA A 213 14.52 4.38 -5.25
C ALA A 213 15.45 4.76 -4.09
N LEU A 214 14.90 4.99 -2.89
CA LEU A 214 15.69 5.23 -1.70
C LEU A 214 16.59 4.02 -1.37
N GLY A 215 16.06 2.80 -1.45
CA GLY A 215 16.83 1.57 -1.22
C GLY A 215 18.03 1.43 -2.16
N VAL A 216 17.83 1.69 -3.45
CA VAL A 216 18.91 1.71 -4.46
C VAL A 216 19.95 2.79 -4.13
N TRP A 217 19.52 3.98 -3.74
CA TRP A 217 20.45 5.04 -3.35
C TRP A 217 21.28 4.65 -2.12
N ILE A 218 20.64 4.07 -1.08
CA ILE A 218 21.36 3.58 0.10
C ILE A 218 22.35 2.48 -0.29
N GLU A 219 21.91 1.48 -1.06
CA GLU A 219 22.70 0.32 -1.45
C GLU A 219 23.97 0.70 -2.23
N TYR A 220 23.85 1.59 -3.21
CA TYR A 220 24.95 1.87 -4.14
C TYR A 220 25.67 3.20 -3.90
N SER A 221 25.12 4.13 -3.12
CA SER A 221 25.73 5.44 -2.87
C SER A 221 26.08 5.69 -1.40
N ALA A 222 25.29 5.18 -0.45
CA ALA A 222 25.57 5.38 0.97
C ALA A 222 26.45 4.25 1.56
N LEU A 223 26.32 3.02 1.05
CA LEU A 223 27.06 1.84 1.50
C LEU A 223 28.21 1.41 0.58
N GLY A 224 28.16 1.81 -0.70
CA GLY A 224 29.17 1.49 -1.71
C GLY A 224 30.33 2.47 -1.68
#